data_AF-A0A7I5EC76-F1
#
_entry.id   AF-A0A7I5EC76-F1
#
_cell.length_a   1.000
_cell.length_b   1.000
_cell.length_c   1.000
_cell.angle_alpha   90.00
_cell.angle_beta   90.00
_cell.angle_gamma   90.00
#
_symmetry.space_group_name_H-M   'P 1'
#
loop_
_entity.id
_entity.type
_entity.pdbx_description
1 polymer ?
#
loop_
_entity_poly.entity_id
_entity_poly.type
_entity_poly.pdbx_seq_one_letter_code
_entity_poly.pdbx_strand_id
1 'polypeptide(L)'
;MLFAIVLTIFTATMACQYKGEKYKDGDTWVVRSTFVMKCKINRDGSWSTKVIGCRTSNGVIVEPGRTLSEGDTTYECTAKSDGRVEIKRTYQLSRKQISCEGHAVGESWVSQHNFHKTCTESGARITECLTDAGIPVPINQHLVLSGIKYTCTRFSNGTVIINREGLPSPATFKNNLKPVEVLGPMWKSFRSLGSLLLPEEQSDKRRQEIAVAPVALQLDQPTTNVTASVKCISGGKTYHPEETWISEKKFTKKCTPDGSIVILNCLLDDNKSTININTELKVGKKTYKCYRKENDERVYFEISTEE
;
A
#
# COMPACT_ATOMS: atom_id res chain seq x y z
N MET A 1 -32.90 11.78 -48.72
CA MET A 1 -32.13 11.06 -47.69
C MET A 1 -30.98 11.94 -47.24
N LEU A 2 -30.99 12.41 -45.99
CA LEU A 2 -29.82 13.00 -45.35
C LEU A 2 -29.57 12.19 -44.07
N PHE A 3 -28.61 11.27 -44.12
CA PHE A 3 -28.15 10.56 -42.93
C PHE A 3 -27.22 11.49 -42.15
N ALA A 4 -27.70 12.01 -41.02
CA ALA A 4 -26.86 12.73 -40.08
C ALA A 4 -25.92 11.74 -39.39
N ILE A 5 -24.64 11.74 -39.81
CA ILE A 5 -23.57 11.00 -39.15
C ILE A 5 -23.24 11.74 -37.85
N VAL A 6 -23.69 11.20 -36.72
CA VAL A 6 -23.29 11.66 -35.38
C VAL A 6 -21.84 11.23 -35.16
N LEU A 7 -20.90 12.16 -35.32
CA LEU A 7 -19.50 11.96 -34.98
C LEU A 7 -19.37 11.95 -33.45
N THR A 8 -19.28 10.77 -32.84
CA THR A 8 -18.89 10.63 -31.43
C THR A 8 -17.40 10.97 -31.30
N ILE A 9 -17.11 12.19 -30.87
CA ILE A 9 -15.75 12.62 -30.55
C ILE A 9 -15.30 11.85 -29.30
N PHE A 10 -14.49 10.80 -29.50
CA PHE A 10 -13.77 10.14 -28.42
C PHE A 10 -12.75 11.13 -27.85
N THR A 11 -13.09 11.77 -26.74
CA THR A 11 -12.15 12.59 -25.99
C THR A 11 -11.16 11.65 -25.30
N ALA A 12 -9.96 11.52 -25.85
CA ALA A 12 -8.86 10.86 -25.19
C ALA A 12 -8.51 11.68 -23.94
N THR A 13 -9.01 11.25 -22.78
CA THR A 13 -8.70 11.90 -21.51
C THR A 13 -7.25 11.58 -21.15
N MET A 14 -6.44 12.63 -21.09
CA MET A 14 -5.03 12.54 -20.73
C MET A 14 -4.93 12.20 -19.24
N ALA A 15 -4.19 11.15 -18.91
CA ALA A 15 -4.04 10.66 -17.55
C ALA A 15 -2.63 10.10 -17.31
N CYS A 16 -2.10 10.29 -16.10
CA CYS A 16 -0.96 9.50 -15.65
C CYS A 16 -1.40 8.05 -15.43
N GLN A 17 -0.57 7.09 -15.85
CA GLN A 17 -0.83 5.68 -15.59
C GLN A 17 0.15 5.15 -14.55
N TYR A 18 -0.35 4.63 -13.44
CA TYR A 18 0.48 4.04 -12.39
C TYR A 18 -0.12 2.73 -11.90
N LYS A 19 0.62 1.62 -12.02
CA LYS A 19 0.17 0.26 -11.68
C LYS A 19 -1.20 -0.12 -12.29
N GLY A 20 -1.48 0.32 -13.52
CA GLY A 20 -2.74 0.05 -14.21
C GLY A 20 -3.86 1.06 -13.93
N GLU A 21 -3.74 1.86 -12.88
CA GLU A 21 -4.71 2.93 -12.54
C GLU A 21 -4.42 4.21 -13.32
N LYS A 22 -5.48 4.98 -13.60
CA LYS A 22 -5.41 6.27 -14.31
C LYS A 22 -5.68 7.43 -13.35
N TYR A 23 -4.81 8.43 -13.39
CA TYR A 23 -4.87 9.62 -12.54
C TYR A 23 -4.92 10.89 -13.40
N LYS A 24 -5.78 11.83 -13.03
CA LYS A 24 -5.92 13.14 -13.69
C LYS A 24 -4.73 14.04 -13.32
N ASP A 25 -4.54 15.10 -14.10
CA ASP A 25 -3.54 16.11 -13.77
C ASP A 25 -3.80 16.70 -12.37
N GLY A 26 -2.74 16.79 -11.57
CA GLY A 26 -2.82 17.28 -10.20
C GLY A 26 -3.24 16.24 -9.16
N ASP A 27 -3.77 15.08 -9.55
CA ASP A 27 -4.18 14.02 -8.61
C ASP A 27 -3.01 13.59 -7.74
N THR A 28 -3.32 13.32 -6.46
CA THR A 28 -2.37 12.81 -5.49
C THR A 28 -2.83 11.50 -4.90
N TRP A 29 -1.91 10.56 -4.71
CA TRP A 29 -2.20 9.26 -4.10
C TRP A 29 -1.04 8.80 -3.23
N VAL A 30 -1.34 7.95 -2.25
CA VAL A 30 -0.33 7.38 -1.36
C VAL A 30 0.15 6.06 -1.97
N VAL A 31 1.46 5.92 -2.16
CA VAL A 31 2.09 4.67 -2.55
C VAL A 31 2.87 4.08 -1.39
N ARG A 32 2.75 2.76 -1.24
CA ARG A 32 3.44 2.01 -0.20
C ARG A 32 3.15 2.58 1.19
N SER A 33 1.90 2.97 1.46
CA SER A 33 1.41 3.55 2.74
C SER A 33 2.08 4.84 3.25
N THR A 34 3.15 5.31 2.61
CA THR A 34 4.04 6.34 3.14
C THR A 34 4.34 7.44 2.13
N PHE A 35 4.55 7.17 0.83
CA PHE A 35 4.98 8.24 -0.09
C PHE A 35 3.78 8.83 -0.81
N VAL A 36 3.68 10.16 -0.85
CA VAL A 36 2.61 10.86 -1.56
C VAL A 36 3.11 11.18 -2.96
N MET A 37 2.47 10.60 -3.96
CA MET A 37 2.74 10.82 -5.38
C MET A 37 1.80 11.90 -5.93
N LYS A 38 2.25 12.65 -6.94
CA LYS A 38 1.44 13.59 -7.72
C LYS A 38 1.58 13.32 -9.21
N CYS A 39 0.46 13.34 -9.93
CA CYS A 39 0.42 13.35 -11.38
C CYS A 39 0.64 14.77 -11.92
N LYS A 40 1.50 14.91 -12.93
CA LYS A 40 1.67 16.14 -13.69
C LYS A 40 1.61 15.85 -15.19
N ILE A 41 0.63 16.41 -15.87
CA ILE A 41 0.43 16.33 -17.31
C ILE A 41 0.87 17.66 -17.94
N ASN A 42 1.78 17.58 -18.91
CA ASN A 42 2.27 18.72 -19.65
C ASN A 42 1.34 19.03 -20.85
N ARG A 43 1.48 20.23 -21.42
CA ARG A 43 0.64 20.68 -22.55
C ARG A 43 0.81 19.84 -23.82
N ASP A 44 1.98 19.24 -24.02
CA ASP A 44 2.27 18.32 -25.12
C ASP A 44 1.67 16.93 -24.91
N GLY A 45 1.01 16.72 -23.76
CA GLY A 45 0.42 15.47 -23.39
C GLY A 45 1.35 14.45 -22.73
N SER A 46 2.64 14.76 -22.65
CA SER A 46 3.54 13.99 -21.81
C SER A 46 3.13 14.12 -20.35
N TRP A 47 3.31 13.06 -19.57
CA TRP A 47 3.01 13.09 -18.14
C TRP A 47 4.17 12.55 -17.32
N SER A 48 4.20 12.94 -16.05
CA SER A 48 5.19 12.50 -15.07
C SER A 48 4.53 12.29 -13.73
N THR A 49 5.12 11.43 -12.92
CA THR A 49 4.72 11.26 -11.52
C THR A 49 5.91 11.59 -10.64
N LYS A 50 5.66 12.27 -9.52
CA LYS A 50 6.71 12.67 -8.58
C LYS A 50 6.24 12.47 -7.14
N VAL A 51 7.16 12.04 -6.28
CA VAL A 51 6.93 12.07 -4.83
C VAL A 51 6.95 13.52 -4.36
N ILE A 52 5.85 13.96 -3.77
CA ILE A 52 5.66 15.31 -3.23
C ILE A 52 5.68 15.37 -1.71
N GLY A 53 5.78 14.23 -1.02
CA GLY A 53 5.89 14.18 0.44
C GLY A 53 5.86 12.78 1.02
N CYS A 54 6.05 12.73 2.34
CA CYS A 54 5.97 11.54 3.16
C CYS A 54 4.77 11.67 4.11
N ARG A 55 3.89 10.68 4.12
CA ARG A 55 2.74 10.55 5.01
C ARG A 55 3.18 9.99 6.37
N THR A 56 2.82 10.66 7.46
CA THR A 56 3.02 10.17 8.83
C THR A 56 2.01 9.08 9.18
N SER A 57 2.21 8.44 10.33
CA SER A 57 1.28 7.40 10.80
C SER A 57 -0.12 7.98 11.09
N ASN A 58 -0.20 9.25 11.48
CA ASN A 58 -1.46 9.98 11.67
C ASN A 58 -2.03 10.57 10.36
N GLY A 59 -1.36 10.32 9.23
CA GLY A 59 -1.84 10.71 7.91
C GLY A 59 -1.44 12.12 7.44
N VAL A 60 -0.62 12.84 8.21
CA VAL A 60 -0.11 14.18 7.84
C VAL A 60 0.95 14.06 6.75
N ILE A 61 0.96 14.98 5.80
CA ILE A 61 1.93 14.98 4.70
C ILE A 61 3.10 15.92 5.04
N VAL A 62 4.30 15.37 5.11
CA VAL A 62 5.57 16.08 5.33
C VAL A 62 6.26 16.27 3.98
N GLU A 63 6.53 17.51 3.59
CA GLU A 63 7.24 17.79 2.33
C GLU A 63 8.70 17.31 2.38
N PRO A 64 9.31 16.93 1.23
CA PRO A 64 10.72 16.57 1.21
C PRO A 64 11.61 17.73 1.67
N GLY A 65 12.59 17.44 2.52
CA GLY A 65 13.43 18.42 3.21
C GLY A 65 12.84 18.95 4.52
N ARG A 66 11.64 18.51 4.92
CA ARG A 66 10.98 18.95 6.17
C ARG A 66 11.02 17.87 7.25
N THR A 67 10.89 18.34 8.48
CA THR A 67 10.77 17.53 9.68
C THR A 67 9.49 17.91 10.42
N LEU A 68 8.77 16.93 10.94
CA LEU A 68 7.54 17.08 11.73
C LEU A 68 7.66 16.20 12.98
N SER A 69 7.22 16.68 14.14
CA SER A 69 7.11 15.85 15.34
C SER A 69 5.64 15.60 15.68
N GLU A 70 5.29 14.34 15.91
CA GLU A 70 3.97 13.90 16.35
C GLU A 70 4.14 13.04 17.60
N GLY A 71 3.70 13.56 18.74
CA GLY A 71 3.94 12.92 20.04
C GLY A 71 5.45 12.73 20.31
N ASP A 72 5.85 11.49 20.56
CA ASP A 72 7.25 11.12 20.85
C ASP A 72 8.06 10.72 19.61
N THR A 73 7.46 10.85 18.41
CA THR A 73 8.09 10.46 17.15
C THR A 73 8.38 11.69 16.29
N THR A 74 9.63 11.83 15.87
CA THR A 74 10.05 12.81 14.86
C THR A 74 10.14 12.15 13.49
N TYR A 75 9.42 12.70 12.52
CA TYR A 75 9.40 12.30 11.12
C TYR A 75 10.27 13.25 10.30
N GLU A 76 11.25 12.70 9.58
CA GLU A 76 12.12 13.45 8.68
C GLU A 76 11.91 12.90 7.26
N CYS A 77 11.37 13.72 6.36
CA CYS A 77 11.17 13.37 4.95
C CYS A 77 12.32 13.96 4.14
N THR A 78 13.19 13.13 3.57
CA THR A 78 14.42 13.59 2.91
C THR A 78 14.39 13.26 1.42
N ALA A 79 14.63 14.26 0.57
CA ALA A 79 14.93 14.02 -0.84
C ALA A 79 16.43 13.74 -1.02
N LYS A 80 16.76 12.67 -1.73
CA LYS A 80 18.13 12.34 -2.14
C LYS A 80 18.45 12.94 -3.50
N SER A 81 19.74 13.08 -3.78
CA SER A 81 20.26 13.63 -5.04
C SER A 81 19.88 12.80 -6.27
N ASP A 82 19.64 11.49 -6.10
CA ASP A 82 19.21 10.57 -7.15
C ASP A 82 17.69 10.57 -7.39
N GLY A 83 16.95 11.48 -6.75
CA GLY A 83 15.50 11.59 -6.87
C GLY A 83 14.71 10.64 -5.97
N ARG A 84 15.36 9.81 -5.15
CA ARG A 84 14.68 9.06 -4.07
C ARG A 84 14.16 10.00 -3.00
N VAL A 85 13.08 9.57 -2.35
CA VAL A 85 12.59 10.19 -1.12
C VAL A 85 12.60 9.13 -0.03
N GLU A 86 13.13 9.49 1.13
CA GLU A 86 13.20 8.63 2.32
C GLU A 86 12.36 9.24 3.43
N ILE A 87 11.79 8.39 4.27
CA ILE A 87 11.23 8.82 5.55
C ILE A 87 12.00 8.14 6.67
N LYS A 88 12.45 8.94 7.62
CA LYS A 88 13.09 8.49 8.84
C LYS A 88 12.18 8.82 10.02
N ARG A 89 11.85 7.80 10.81
CA ARG A 89 11.04 7.93 12.02
C ARG A 89 11.95 7.72 13.21
N THR A 90 12.15 8.77 13.98
CA THR A 90 13.03 8.77 15.16
C THR A 90 12.18 8.78 16.40
N TYR A 91 12.30 7.75 17.21
CA TYR A 91 11.67 7.69 18.51
C TYR A 91 12.58 8.32 19.56
N GLN A 92 12.11 9.41 20.17
CA GLN A 92 12.88 10.12 21.19
C GLN A 92 12.57 9.57 22.58
N LEU A 93 13.63 9.26 23.34
CA LEU A 93 13.49 8.71 24.67
C LEU A 93 12.98 9.79 25.65
N SER A 94 11.77 9.65 26.20
CA SER A 94 11.15 10.61 27.13
C SER A 94 11.08 10.07 28.57
N ARG A 95 10.99 10.95 29.58
CA ARG A 95 10.82 10.51 31.00
C ARG A 95 9.58 9.64 31.20
N LYS A 96 8.56 9.82 30.37
CA LYS A 96 7.31 9.06 30.38
C LYS A 96 7.45 7.64 29.81
N GLN A 97 8.60 7.32 29.20
CA GLN A 97 8.94 5.99 28.67
C GLN A 97 9.84 5.18 29.61
N ILE A 98 10.47 5.85 30.58
CA ILE A 98 11.04 5.17 31.75
C ILE A 98 9.90 4.49 32.52
N SER A 99 8.74 5.15 32.65
CA SER A 99 7.50 4.46 33.02
C SER A 99 6.95 3.71 31.82
N CYS A 100 6.50 2.48 31.99
CA CYS A 100 6.03 1.62 30.90
C CYS A 100 4.73 2.06 30.20
N GLU A 101 4.49 3.36 29.99
CA GLU A 101 3.27 3.91 29.36
C GLU A 101 1.97 3.46 30.05
N GLY A 102 2.04 3.03 31.31
CA GLY A 102 0.92 2.48 32.08
C GLY A 102 0.77 0.95 32.00
N HIS A 103 1.63 0.27 31.24
CA HIS A 103 1.65 -1.19 31.10
C HIS A 103 2.38 -1.88 32.26
N ALA A 104 1.97 -3.12 32.56
CA ALA A 104 2.56 -3.93 33.62
C ALA A 104 3.91 -4.53 33.20
N VAL A 105 4.79 -4.83 34.15
CA VAL A 105 6.06 -5.53 33.86
C VAL A 105 5.78 -6.87 33.19
N GLY A 106 6.47 -7.13 32.08
CA GLY A 106 6.27 -8.30 31.21
C GLY A 106 5.28 -8.07 30.06
N GLU A 107 4.45 -7.03 30.11
CA GLU A 107 3.52 -6.70 29.04
C GLU A 107 4.25 -6.17 27.80
N SER A 108 3.73 -6.51 26.61
CA SER A 108 4.26 -6.01 25.33
C SER A 108 3.17 -5.34 24.50
N TRP A 109 3.52 -4.22 23.86
CA TRP A 109 2.58 -3.40 23.09
C TRP A 109 3.26 -2.73 21.90
N VAL A 110 2.45 -2.32 20.93
CA VAL A 110 2.92 -1.50 19.80
C VAL A 110 2.67 -0.03 20.12
N SER A 111 3.75 0.75 20.17
CA SER A 111 3.71 2.18 20.38
C SER A 111 3.96 2.91 19.07
N GLN A 112 3.13 3.92 18.79
CA GLN A 112 3.23 4.77 17.59
C GLN A 112 3.29 3.97 16.27
N HIS A 113 2.60 2.83 16.19
CA HIS A 113 2.49 1.93 15.02
C HIS A 113 3.78 1.24 14.56
N ASN A 114 4.96 1.75 14.91
CA ASN A 114 6.24 1.29 14.37
C ASN A 114 7.21 0.74 15.42
N PHE A 115 6.88 0.77 16.72
CA PHE A 115 7.81 0.33 17.75
C PHE A 115 7.13 -0.69 18.67
N HIS A 116 7.56 -1.95 18.58
CA HIS A 116 7.13 -2.98 19.51
C HIS A 116 7.96 -2.84 20.79
N LYS A 117 7.29 -2.75 21.92
CA LYS A 117 7.88 -2.54 23.24
C LYS A 117 7.50 -3.64 24.20
N THR A 118 8.36 -3.86 25.17
CA THR A 118 8.10 -4.68 26.34
C THR A 118 8.45 -3.87 27.59
N CYS A 119 7.57 -3.92 28.59
CA CYS A 119 7.84 -3.34 29.89
C CYS A 119 8.77 -4.26 30.66
N THR A 120 9.91 -3.73 31.06
CA THR A 120 10.86 -4.43 31.93
C THR A 120 10.90 -3.76 33.29
N GLU A 121 11.53 -4.40 34.28
CA GLU A 121 11.77 -3.76 35.59
C GLU A 121 12.56 -2.44 35.45
N SER A 122 13.36 -2.30 34.39
CA SER A 122 14.11 -1.08 34.07
C SER A 122 13.34 -0.05 33.22
N GLY A 123 12.05 -0.29 32.95
CA GLY A 123 11.21 0.57 32.11
C GLY A 123 10.91 -0.03 30.73
N ALA A 124 10.27 0.76 29.86
CA ALA A 124 9.91 0.31 28.51
C ALA A 124 11.15 0.12 27.64
N ARG A 125 11.22 -1.02 26.96
CA ARG A 125 12.27 -1.32 25.97
C ARG A 125 11.64 -1.64 24.63
N ILE A 126 12.10 -0.96 23.59
CA ILE A 126 11.78 -1.36 22.22
C ILE A 126 12.47 -2.71 21.97
N THR A 127 11.77 -3.71 21.46
CA THR A 127 12.35 -5.02 21.13
C THR A 127 12.65 -5.12 19.64
N GLU A 128 11.85 -4.46 18.82
CA GLU A 128 11.95 -4.42 17.36
C GLU A 128 11.17 -3.22 16.81
N CYS A 129 11.50 -2.82 15.58
CA CYS A 129 10.68 -1.89 14.83
C CYS A 129 9.65 -2.66 14.00
N LEU A 130 8.52 -2.05 13.66
CA LEU A 130 7.50 -2.61 12.78
C LEU A 130 7.40 -1.79 11.50
N THR A 131 7.33 -2.47 10.36
CA THR A 131 6.94 -1.86 9.08
C THR A 131 5.50 -1.34 9.13
N ASP A 132 5.09 -0.54 8.14
CA ASP A 132 3.71 -0.04 8.03
C ASP A 132 2.66 -1.17 7.92
N ALA A 133 3.09 -2.39 7.55
CA ALA A 133 2.25 -3.58 7.49
C ALA A 133 2.21 -4.39 8.81
N GLY A 134 2.95 -3.94 9.84
CA GLY A 134 3.10 -4.64 11.12
C GLY A 134 4.16 -5.74 11.13
N ILE A 135 4.98 -5.87 10.07
CA ILE A 135 6.04 -6.88 10.01
C ILE A 135 7.23 -6.44 10.86
N PRO A 136 7.76 -7.33 11.74
CA PRO A 136 8.91 -7.01 12.58
C PRO A 136 10.21 -6.84 11.80
N VAL A 137 11.00 -5.87 12.22
CA VAL A 137 12.37 -5.57 11.80
C VAL A 137 13.24 -5.56 13.06
N PRO A 138 14.08 -6.59 13.28
CA PRO A 138 14.88 -6.68 14.49
C PRO A 138 15.81 -5.47 14.67
N ILE A 139 16.12 -5.15 15.92
CA ILE A 139 17.04 -4.05 16.26
C ILE A 139 18.41 -4.29 15.61
N ASN A 140 18.96 -3.23 15.02
CA ASN A 140 20.22 -3.20 14.28
C ASN A 140 20.25 -4.13 13.06
N GLN A 141 19.08 -4.51 12.54
CA GLN A 141 18.93 -5.26 11.30
C GLN A 141 18.13 -4.45 10.26
N HIS A 142 18.05 -5.02 9.06
CA HIS A 142 17.26 -4.48 7.97
C HIS A 142 16.37 -5.56 7.35
N LEU A 143 15.27 -5.12 6.75
CA LEU A 143 14.31 -5.94 6.02
C LEU A 143 14.05 -5.30 4.67
N VAL A 144 14.21 -6.05 3.58
CA VAL A 144 13.76 -5.62 2.25
C VAL A 144 12.39 -6.22 1.97
N LEU A 145 11.41 -5.36 1.68
CA LEU A 145 10.03 -5.75 1.40
C LEU A 145 9.48 -4.93 0.24
N SER A 146 9.11 -5.60 -0.85
CA SER A 146 8.58 -4.96 -2.06
C SER A 146 9.54 -3.87 -2.60
N GLY A 147 10.84 -4.19 -2.61
CA GLY A 147 11.94 -3.29 -2.95
C GLY A 147 12.18 -2.13 -1.98
N ILE A 148 11.56 -2.10 -0.81
CA ILE A 148 11.83 -1.07 0.22
C ILE A 148 12.77 -1.65 1.25
N LYS A 149 13.86 -0.96 1.53
CA LYS A 149 14.73 -1.31 2.65
C LYS A 149 14.26 -0.57 3.92
N TYR A 150 13.84 -1.34 4.90
CA TYR A 150 13.58 -0.89 6.26
C TYR A 150 14.81 -1.18 7.10
N THR A 151 15.31 -0.20 7.86
CA THR A 151 16.45 -0.37 8.75
C THR A 151 16.07 0.09 10.15
N CYS A 152 16.15 -0.80 11.14
CA CYS A 152 15.86 -0.49 12.54
C CYS A 152 17.18 -0.32 13.29
N THR A 153 17.50 0.88 13.77
CA THR A 153 18.79 1.18 14.41
C THR A 153 18.57 1.69 15.82
N ARG A 154 19.30 1.12 16.79
CA ARG A 154 19.37 1.63 18.16
C ARG A 154 20.70 2.34 18.39
N PHE A 155 20.63 3.55 18.94
CA PHE A 155 21.79 4.31 19.38
C PHE A 155 22.06 4.09 20.87
N SER A 156 23.29 4.36 21.31
CA SER A 156 23.73 4.19 22.70
C SER A 156 22.95 5.04 23.70
N ASN A 157 22.41 6.18 23.26
CA ASN A 157 21.55 7.06 24.05
C ASN A 157 20.10 6.54 24.21
N GLY A 158 19.79 5.35 23.69
CA GLY A 158 18.45 4.75 23.75
C GLY A 158 17.51 5.16 22.62
N THR A 159 17.87 6.14 21.79
CA THR A 159 17.09 6.51 20.60
C THR A 159 17.01 5.32 19.64
N VAL A 160 15.81 5.04 19.14
CA VAL A 160 15.59 4.02 18.11
C VAL A 160 15.01 4.68 16.87
N ILE A 161 15.55 4.31 15.71
CA ILE A 161 15.18 4.88 14.42
C ILE A 161 14.77 3.74 13.50
N ILE A 162 13.60 3.87 12.88
CA ILE A 162 13.26 3.09 11.68
C ILE A 162 13.40 4.00 10.46
N ASN A 163 14.37 3.66 9.60
CA ASN A 163 14.54 4.32 8.31
C ASN A 163 13.86 3.51 7.22
N ARG A 164 13.23 4.20 6.27
CA ARG A 164 12.60 3.60 5.12
C ARG A 164 13.14 4.24 3.84
N GLU A 165 13.99 3.49 3.16
CA GLU A 165 14.59 3.92 1.91
C GLU A 165 13.60 3.69 0.77
N GLY A 166 13.13 4.77 0.14
CA GLY A 166 12.33 4.67 -1.08
C GLY A 166 13.11 4.00 -2.21
N LEU A 167 12.42 3.31 -3.11
CA LEU A 167 13.02 2.98 -4.41
C LEU A 167 13.25 4.27 -5.21
N PRO A 168 14.23 4.29 -6.14
CA PRO A 168 14.32 5.37 -7.12
C PRO A 168 12.93 5.61 -7.72
N SER A 169 12.53 6.88 -7.77
CA SER A 169 11.44 7.30 -8.65
C SER A 169 11.72 6.65 -10.00
N PRO A 170 10.75 5.99 -10.67
CA PRO A 170 10.97 5.53 -12.03
C PRO A 170 11.38 6.77 -12.84
N ALA A 171 12.67 6.88 -13.11
CA ALA A 171 13.22 7.97 -13.87
C ALA A 171 12.63 7.78 -15.27
N THR A 172 11.67 8.63 -15.64
CA THR A 172 11.12 8.72 -16.98
C THR A 172 10.54 7.41 -17.53
N PHE A 173 9.32 7.06 -17.13
CA PHE A 173 8.44 6.34 -18.06
C PHE A 173 7.96 7.35 -19.12
N LYS A 174 8.83 7.71 -20.07
CA LYS A 174 8.40 8.38 -21.29
C LYS A 174 7.61 7.35 -22.08
N ASN A 175 6.30 7.32 -21.93
CA ASN A 175 5.42 6.61 -22.85
C ASN A 175 5.54 7.26 -24.22
N ASN A 176 6.55 6.88 -25.00
CA ASN A 176 6.57 7.05 -26.45
C ASN A 176 5.86 5.87 -27.12
N LEU A 177 4.68 5.50 -26.63
CA LEU A 177 3.82 4.57 -27.34
C LEU A 177 2.82 5.41 -28.13
N LYS A 178 3.17 5.64 -29.40
CA LYS A 178 2.17 5.99 -30.41
C LYS A 178 1.07 4.92 -30.36
N PRO A 179 -0.21 5.28 -30.56
CA PRO A 179 -1.28 4.30 -30.62
C PRO A 179 -0.93 3.26 -31.68
N VAL A 180 -0.82 1.99 -31.30
CA VAL A 180 -0.82 0.90 -32.28
C VAL A 180 -2.22 0.88 -32.86
N GLU A 181 -2.34 1.27 -34.13
CA GLU A 181 -3.53 1.01 -34.94
C GLU A 181 -3.73 -0.51 -34.97
N VAL A 182 -4.70 -0.98 -34.20
CA VAL A 182 -5.21 -2.35 -34.35
C VAL A 182 -6.01 -2.36 -35.64
N LEU A 183 -5.33 -2.71 -36.73
CA LEU A 183 -5.96 -3.28 -37.91
C LEU A 183 -6.81 -4.48 -37.45
N GLY A 184 -8.14 -4.34 -37.52
CA GLY A 184 -9.02 -5.51 -37.62
C GLY A 184 -8.92 -6.14 -39.02
N PRO A 185 -9.78 -7.11 -39.38
CA PRO A 185 -10.46 -8.12 -38.56
C PRO A 185 -10.37 -9.54 -39.19
N MET A 186 -10.45 -10.62 -38.39
CA MET A 186 -10.75 -12.02 -38.82
C MET A 186 -10.96 -12.83 -37.52
N TRP A 187 -12.00 -13.64 -37.26
CA TRP A 187 -12.94 -14.42 -38.05
C TRP A 187 -14.30 -14.49 -37.31
N LYS A 188 -15.44 -14.37 -38.01
CA LYS A 188 -16.37 -15.47 -38.35
C LYS A 188 -16.60 -16.52 -37.26
N SER A 189 -17.84 -16.53 -36.72
CA SER A 189 -18.80 -17.65 -36.79
C SER A 189 -19.62 -17.73 -35.51
N PHE A 190 -20.82 -17.14 -35.53
CA PHE A 190 -22.03 -17.79 -34.99
C PHE A 190 -23.24 -17.17 -35.70
N ARG A 191 -23.72 -17.87 -36.74
CA ARG A 191 -25.12 -17.78 -37.17
C ARG A 191 -25.87 -18.87 -36.43
N SER A 192 -27.05 -18.54 -35.92
CA SER A 192 -28.26 -19.37 -35.94
C SER A 192 -29.11 -19.13 -34.70
N LEU A 193 -30.43 -19.08 -34.94
CA LEU A 193 -31.56 -18.90 -34.03
C LEU A 193 -31.74 -17.44 -33.58
N GLY A 194 -32.80 -16.72 -33.95
CA GLY A 194 -34.07 -17.14 -34.52
C GLY A 194 -35.09 -16.13 -34.02
N SER A 195 -35.61 -15.34 -34.94
CA SER A 195 -36.83 -14.53 -34.86
C SER A 195 -37.88 -15.10 -33.91
N LEU A 196 -38.57 -14.25 -33.14
CA LEU A 196 -40.04 -14.11 -33.16
C LEU A 196 -40.51 -12.97 -32.24
N LEU A 197 -41.26 -12.04 -32.87
CA LEU A 197 -42.42 -11.28 -32.38
C LEU A 197 -42.24 -10.06 -31.43
N LEU A 198 -42.48 -8.88 -32.01
CA LEU A 198 -43.28 -7.76 -31.47
C LEU A 198 -44.80 -8.10 -31.62
N PRO A 199 -45.80 -7.35 -31.07
CA PRO A 199 -45.78 -5.89 -30.81
C PRO A 199 -46.62 -5.33 -29.61
N GLU A 200 -46.52 -3.99 -29.47
CA GLU A 200 -47.53 -3.02 -28.94
C GLU A 200 -47.92 -3.09 -27.44
N GLU A 201 -48.20 -2.03 -26.67
CA GLU A 201 -48.82 -0.68 -26.81
C GLU A 201 -48.34 0.12 -25.54
N GLN A 202 -47.96 1.41 -25.53
CA GLN A 202 -48.67 2.69 -25.78
C GLN A 202 -49.08 3.46 -24.50
N SER A 203 -48.58 4.72 -24.42
CA SER A 203 -49.12 5.90 -23.68
C SER A 203 -49.05 5.86 -22.13
N ASP A 204 -48.95 6.95 -21.36
CA ASP A 204 -49.30 8.36 -21.58
C ASP A 204 -48.56 9.32 -20.61
N LYS A 205 -48.73 10.60 -20.91
CA LYS A 205 -48.19 11.90 -20.52
C LYS A 205 -48.27 12.39 -19.05
N ARG A 206 -47.23 13.16 -18.70
CA ARG A 206 -47.22 14.60 -18.25
C ARG A 206 -47.64 14.98 -16.81
N ARG A 207 -46.76 15.79 -16.18
CA ARG A 207 -46.93 17.12 -15.52
C ARG A 207 -46.27 17.16 -14.13
N GLN A 208 -45.09 17.75 -13.99
CA GLN A 208 -44.79 19.16 -13.65
C GLN A 208 -45.17 19.51 -12.20
N GLU A 209 -44.15 19.73 -11.35
CA GLU A 209 -44.25 20.74 -10.30
C GLU A 209 -42.86 21.33 -10.01
N ILE A 210 -42.77 22.65 -10.21
CA ILE A 210 -41.66 23.51 -9.86
C ILE A 210 -42.07 24.17 -8.55
N ALA A 211 -41.28 23.99 -7.50
CA ALA A 211 -41.34 24.82 -6.31
C ALA A 211 -39.92 25.33 -6.02
N VAL A 212 -39.79 26.65 -5.99
CA VAL A 212 -38.56 27.39 -5.70
C VAL A 212 -38.63 27.92 -4.27
N ALA A 213 -37.46 27.89 -3.60
CA ALA A 213 -36.97 28.72 -2.49
C ALA A 213 -36.80 28.00 -1.14
N PRO A 214 -35.89 28.47 -0.24
CA PRO A 214 -34.82 29.46 -0.41
C PRO A 214 -33.41 28.91 -0.04
N VAL A 215 -32.42 29.76 -0.35
CA VAL A 215 -30.98 29.64 -0.07
C VAL A 215 -30.69 29.29 1.39
N ALA A 216 -29.93 28.21 1.61
CA ALA A 216 -29.16 27.96 2.82
C ALA A 216 -27.67 27.88 2.45
N LEU A 217 -26.86 28.69 3.10
CA LEU A 217 -25.39 28.73 3.01
C LEU A 217 -24.81 27.33 3.29
N GLN A 218 -24.31 26.65 2.27
CA GLN A 218 -23.49 25.45 2.44
C GLN A 218 -22.02 25.87 2.51
N LEU A 219 -21.46 25.77 3.72
CA LEU A 219 -20.03 25.63 3.94
C LEU A 219 -19.52 24.45 3.11
N ASP A 220 -18.50 24.69 2.29
CA ASP A 220 -17.75 23.66 1.58
C ASP A 220 -17.29 22.55 2.54
N GLN A 221 -17.90 21.37 2.43
CA GLN A 221 -17.31 20.15 2.96
C GLN A 221 -16.32 19.58 1.93
N PRO A 222 -15.13 19.12 2.37
CA PRO A 222 -14.10 18.64 1.46
C PRO A 222 -14.58 17.36 0.78
N THR A 223 -14.45 17.35 -0.54
CA THR A 223 -14.72 16.19 -1.40
C THR A 223 -13.90 15.00 -0.91
N THR A 224 -14.58 14.04 -0.28
CA THR A 224 -14.04 12.71 -0.02
C THR A 224 -13.85 12.01 -1.36
N ASN A 225 -12.65 12.13 -1.93
CA ASN A 225 -12.24 11.33 -3.07
C ASN A 225 -12.36 9.86 -2.69
N VAL A 226 -13.25 9.14 -3.38
CA VAL A 226 -13.36 7.68 -3.33
C VAL A 226 -12.04 7.12 -3.82
N THR A 227 -11.14 6.80 -2.89
CA THR A 227 -9.94 6.02 -3.16
C THR A 227 -10.38 4.68 -3.72
N ALA A 228 -10.06 4.40 -5.00
CA ALA A 228 -10.14 3.06 -5.55
C ALA A 228 -9.41 2.12 -4.58
N SER A 229 -10.17 1.22 -3.94
CA SER A 229 -9.63 0.34 -2.92
C SER A 229 -8.61 -0.58 -3.59
N VAL A 230 -7.33 -0.39 -3.30
CA VAL A 230 -6.27 -1.26 -3.81
C VAL A 230 -6.58 -2.70 -3.34
N LYS A 231 -6.50 -3.69 -4.22
CA LYS A 231 -6.77 -5.12 -3.87
C LYS A 231 -5.58 -5.99 -4.24
N CYS A 232 -5.39 -7.09 -3.51
CA CYS A 232 -4.36 -8.07 -3.82
C CYS A 232 -4.96 -9.29 -4.53
N ILE A 233 -4.29 -9.83 -5.55
CA ILE A 233 -4.73 -11.04 -6.25
C ILE A 233 -3.71 -12.16 -5.97
N SER A 234 -4.17 -13.25 -5.34
CA SER A 234 -3.35 -14.43 -5.06
C SER A 234 -4.12 -15.70 -5.38
N GLY A 235 -3.58 -16.53 -6.30
CA GLY A 235 -4.21 -17.80 -6.69
C GLY A 235 -5.63 -17.63 -7.24
N GLY A 236 -5.87 -16.57 -8.01
CA GLY A 236 -7.19 -16.25 -8.60
C GLY A 236 -8.22 -15.65 -7.62
N LYS A 237 -7.90 -15.54 -6.33
CA LYS A 237 -8.73 -14.87 -5.33
C LYS A 237 -8.30 -13.42 -5.13
N THR A 238 -9.27 -12.56 -4.87
CA THR A 238 -9.06 -11.14 -4.58
C THR A 238 -9.22 -10.90 -3.08
N TYR A 239 -8.25 -10.19 -2.50
CA TYR A 239 -8.17 -9.87 -1.07
C TYR A 239 -8.18 -8.36 -0.88
N HIS A 240 -8.85 -7.91 0.17
CA HIS A 240 -8.93 -6.50 0.56
C HIS A 240 -7.69 -6.06 1.33
N PRO A 241 -7.39 -4.74 1.39
CA PRO A 241 -6.35 -4.21 2.25
C PRO A 241 -6.48 -4.70 3.69
N GLU A 242 -5.35 -5.01 4.30
CA GLU A 242 -5.20 -5.56 5.65
C GLU A 242 -5.74 -6.98 5.84
N GLU A 243 -6.36 -7.59 4.84
CA GLU A 243 -6.83 -8.98 4.90
C GLU A 243 -5.65 -9.96 4.99
N THR A 244 -5.80 -10.97 5.84
CA THR A 244 -4.83 -12.06 6.01
C THR A 244 -5.41 -13.40 5.60
N TRP A 245 -4.63 -14.24 4.94
CA TRP A 245 -5.06 -15.57 4.52
C TRP A 245 -3.92 -16.58 4.58
N ILE A 246 -4.28 -17.86 4.68
CA ILE A 246 -3.33 -18.97 4.60
C ILE A 246 -3.19 -19.40 3.14
N SER A 247 -1.95 -19.50 2.66
CA SER A 247 -1.59 -19.97 1.33
C SER A 247 -0.82 -21.28 1.42
N GLU A 248 -1.23 -22.26 0.61
CA GLU A 248 -0.56 -23.56 0.48
C GLU A 248 -0.41 -24.34 1.81
N LYS A 249 -1.19 -23.99 2.84
CA LYS A 249 -1.03 -24.50 4.22
C LYS A 249 0.39 -24.28 4.79
N LYS A 250 1.16 -23.36 4.22
CA LYS A 250 2.57 -23.11 4.58
C LYS A 250 2.81 -21.68 5.03
N PHE A 251 2.03 -20.72 4.53
CA PHE A 251 2.33 -19.31 4.71
C PHE A 251 1.08 -18.54 5.12
N THR A 252 1.20 -17.73 6.16
CA THR A 252 0.23 -16.66 6.41
C THR A 252 0.63 -15.45 5.57
N LYS A 253 -0.23 -15.05 4.65
CA LYS A 253 -0.06 -13.89 3.79
C LYS A 253 -0.97 -12.75 4.25
N LYS A 254 -0.56 -11.52 3.95
CA LYS A 254 -1.34 -10.30 4.17
C LYS A 254 -1.34 -9.45 2.91
N CYS A 255 -2.49 -8.85 2.62
CA CYS A 255 -2.59 -7.79 1.61
C CYS A 255 -2.29 -6.48 2.32
N THR A 256 -1.21 -5.81 1.95
CA THR A 256 -0.86 -4.52 2.54
C THR A 256 -1.75 -3.42 1.97
N PRO A 257 -1.83 -2.24 2.62
CA PRO A 257 -2.69 -1.14 2.15
C PRO A 257 -2.31 -0.61 0.76
N ASP A 258 -1.07 -0.86 0.32
CA ASP A 258 -0.57 -0.51 -1.00
C ASP A 258 -0.71 -1.61 -2.06
N GLY A 259 -1.43 -2.69 -1.75
CA GLY A 259 -1.72 -3.78 -2.69
C GLY A 259 -0.59 -4.76 -2.89
N SER A 260 0.39 -4.78 -1.98
CA SER A 260 1.47 -5.76 -2.00
C SER A 260 1.07 -6.99 -1.20
N ILE A 261 1.47 -8.18 -1.66
CA ILE A 261 1.28 -9.42 -0.90
C ILE A 261 2.55 -9.69 -0.11
N VAL A 262 2.41 -9.80 1.20
CA VAL A 262 3.53 -10.06 2.11
C VAL A 262 3.29 -11.35 2.88
N ILE A 263 4.34 -12.13 3.11
CA ILE A 263 4.31 -13.30 3.98
C ILE A 263 4.68 -12.85 5.38
N LEU A 264 3.84 -13.14 6.37
CA LEU A 264 4.00 -12.76 7.77
C LEU A 264 4.77 -13.82 8.56
N ASN A 265 4.41 -15.09 8.39
CA ASN A 265 5.00 -16.23 9.09
C ASN A 265 4.81 -17.52 8.28
N CYS A 266 5.52 -18.58 8.68
CA CYS A 266 5.30 -19.92 8.17
C CYS A 266 4.43 -20.73 9.15
N LEU A 267 3.59 -21.60 8.61
CA LEU A 267 2.66 -22.44 9.35
C LEU A 267 3.28 -23.82 9.56
N LEU A 268 3.23 -24.33 10.80
CA LEU A 268 3.67 -25.68 11.14
C LEU A 268 2.65 -26.73 10.66
N ASP A 269 3.04 -28.01 10.76
CA ASP A 269 2.22 -29.15 10.29
C ASP A 269 0.84 -29.25 10.97
N ASP A 270 0.68 -28.70 12.17
CA ASP A 270 -0.59 -28.67 12.91
C ASP A 270 -1.59 -27.64 12.35
N ASN A 271 -1.19 -26.87 11.33
CA ASN A 271 -1.94 -25.78 10.71
C ASN A 271 -2.42 -24.68 11.69
N LYS A 272 -1.85 -24.62 12.90
CA LYS A 272 -2.25 -23.66 13.95
C LYS A 272 -1.05 -22.90 14.48
N SER A 273 0.04 -23.60 14.74
CA SER A 273 1.28 -23.02 15.21
C SER A 273 2.00 -22.33 14.07
N THR A 274 2.62 -21.19 14.37
CA THR A 274 3.39 -20.41 13.39
C THR A 274 4.80 -20.18 13.87
N ILE A 275 5.70 -20.02 12.92
CA ILE A 275 7.10 -19.64 13.15
C ILE A 275 7.38 -18.34 12.39
N ASN A 276 8.03 -17.40 13.07
CA ASN A 276 8.38 -16.10 12.49
C ASN A 276 9.44 -16.27 11.38
N ILE A 277 9.45 -15.32 10.46
CA ILE A 277 10.44 -15.34 9.38
C ILE A 277 11.82 -15.00 9.93
N ASN A 278 12.84 -15.63 9.36
CA ASN A 278 14.23 -15.64 9.81
C ASN A 278 14.41 -16.30 11.18
N THR A 279 13.59 -17.31 11.49
CA THR A 279 13.73 -18.11 12.70
C THR A 279 13.74 -19.60 12.39
N GLU A 280 14.31 -20.35 13.33
CA GLU A 280 14.41 -21.80 13.31
C GLU A 280 13.80 -22.35 14.61
N LEU A 281 12.96 -23.37 14.49
CA LEU A 281 12.26 -23.98 15.62
C LEU A 281 12.36 -25.49 15.53
N LYS A 282 12.85 -26.14 16.59
CA LYS A 282 12.85 -27.59 16.73
C LYS A 282 11.64 -28.04 17.55
N VAL A 283 10.82 -28.90 16.97
CA VAL A 283 9.65 -29.52 17.63
C VAL A 283 9.78 -31.05 17.50
N GLY A 284 10.11 -31.71 18.60
CA GLY A 284 10.41 -33.14 18.59
C GLY A 284 11.61 -33.45 17.70
N LYS A 285 11.43 -34.36 16.74
CA LYS A 285 12.44 -34.75 15.73
C LYS A 285 12.51 -33.81 14.52
N LYS A 286 11.56 -32.86 14.40
CA LYS A 286 11.48 -31.97 13.25
C LYS A 286 12.09 -30.62 13.55
N THR A 287 12.82 -30.08 12.60
CA THR A 287 13.35 -28.72 12.63
C THR A 287 12.73 -27.93 11.48
N TYR A 288 12.06 -26.85 11.83
CA TYR A 288 11.37 -25.95 10.92
C TYR A 288 12.21 -24.69 10.73
N LYS A 289 12.49 -24.33 9.48
CA LYS A 289 13.20 -23.10 9.11
C LYS A 289 12.31 -22.25 8.22
N CYS A 290 12.00 -21.05 8.66
CA CYS A 290 11.25 -20.06 7.87
C CYS A 290 12.17 -18.86 7.65
N TYR A 291 12.57 -18.58 6.41
CA TYR A 291 13.62 -17.58 6.17
C TYR A 291 13.50 -16.89 4.81
N ARG A 292 14.08 -15.70 4.69
CA ARG A 292 14.33 -15.01 3.41
C ARG A 292 15.81 -15.11 3.08
N LYS A 293 16.15 -15.41 1.82
CA LYS A 293 17.54 -15.30 1.35
C LYS A 293 17.83 -13.82 1.09
N GLU A 294 19.03 -13.34 1.42
CA GLU A 294 19.38 -11.91 1.29
C GLU A 294 19.16 -11.32 -0.12
N ASN A 295 19.19 -12.16 -1.16
CA ASN A 295 19.03 -11.77 -2.56
C ASN A 295 17.69 -12.20 -3.18
N ASP A 296 16.77 -12.75 -2.39
CA ASP A 296 15.48 -13.21 -2.87
C ASP A 296 14.35 -12.68 -1.97
N GLU A 297 13.41 -11.93 -2.55
CA GLU A 297 12.23 -11.44 -1.83
C GLU A 297 11.27 -12.58 -1.43
N ARG A 298 11.54 -13.82 -1.87
CA ARG A 298 10.78 -15.02 -1.51
C ARG A 298 11.07 -15.48 -0.09
N VAL A 299 10.03 -15.98 0.57
CA VAL A 299 10.14 -16.71 1.83
C VAL A 299 10.23 -18.19 1.55
N TYR A 300 11.19 -18.84 2.17
CA TYR A 300 11.44 -20.26 2.13
C TYR A 300 10.96 -20.89 3.42
N PHE A 301 10.38 -22.09 3.30
CA PHE A 301 9.98 -22.92 4.42
C PHE A 301 10.54 -24.33 4.24
N GLU A 302 11.47 -24.69 5.11
CA GLU A 302 12.16 -25.99 5.10
C GLU A 302 11.83 -26.75 6.37
N ILE A 303 11.68 -28.06 6.22
CA ILE A 303 11.44 -28.99 7.33
C ILE A 303 12.48 -30.10 7.19
N SER A 304 13.35 -30.25 8.18
CA SER A 304 14.25 -31.40 8.30
C SER A 304 13.80 -32.29 9.45
N THR A 305 13.97 -33.60 9.30
CA THR A 305 13.66 -34.58 10.35
C THR A 305 14.96 -35.29 10.72
N GLU A 306 15.31 -35.29 11.99
CA GLU A 306 16.40 -36.14 12.49
C GLU A 306 15.91 -37.60 12.46
N GLU A 307 16.64 -38.46 11.75
CA GLU A 307 16.37 -39.90 11.67
C GLU A 307 16.52 -40.56 13.07
#